data_AF-S8FSQ8-F1
#
_entry.id   AF-S8FSQ8-F1
#
_cell.length_a   1.000
_cell.length_b   1.000
_cell.length_c   1.000
_cell.angle_alpha   90.00
_cell.angle_beta   90.00
_cell.angle_gamma   90.00
#
_symmetry.space_group_name_H-M   'P 1'
#
loop_
_entity.id
_entity.type
_entity.pdbx_description
1 polymer ?
#
loop_
_entity_poly.entity_id
_entity_poly.type
_entity_poly.pdbx_seq_one_letter_code
_entity_poly.pdbx_strand_id
1 'polypeptide(L)'
;MSTLPASGDAFIIHNPCSSGGARMPPESYPSDSPIKYIHACQHCGRAERDGETMKKCGACKAERYCDNKCQKAAWSTHKAICKKRREVLAVVGRRPESLELYNAMRDFLRKHRVALMILGPCSVLHFYAPPYTSDPATAVQTREDVLYIYLRQRPNAESARPETLFIVTDVQLETMDGIPADQREELRIGMNNCKEGAMRQEGPCGAMLVVMYYPDVAGPITCDSSRGFMVVFPIVFPSDQTCHTVTQWKRYLLHLLNGGVLL
;
A
#
# COMPACT_ATOMS: atom_id res chain seq x y z
N MET A 1 -39.18 -25.60 -26.51
CA MET A 1 -39.32 -24.63 -27.63
C MET A 1 -39.68 -23.31 -26.98
N SER A 2 -38.85 -22.27 -26.90
CA SER A 2 -37.75 -21.90 -27.79
C SER A 2 -36.72 -21.00 -27.07
N THR A 3 -35.45 -21.39 -27.23
CA THR A 3 -34.24 -20.59 -27.56
C THR A 3 -33.76 -19.46 -26.64
N LEU A 4 -32.63 -19.73 -25.96
CA LEU A 4 -31.58 -18.79 -25.56
C LEU A 4 -30.88 -18.17 -26.79
N PRO A 5 -30.34 -16.95 -26.71
CA PRO A 5 -29.21 -16.55 -27.52
C PRO A 5 -27.89 -16.79 -26.78
N ALA A 6 -26.93 -17.35 -27.52
CA ALA A 6 -25.53 -17.52 -27.19
C ALA A 6 -24.67 -16.43 -27.86
N SER A 7 -23.43 -16.28 -27.39
CA SER A 7 -22.29 -15.48 -27.93
C SER A 7 -22.44 -13.96 -27.84
N GLY A 8 -21.42 -13.12 -27.64
CA GLY A 8 -19.96 -13.14 -27.40
C GLY A 8 -19.68 -11.74 -26.79
N ASP A 9 -18.63 -11.45 -26.03
CA ASP A 9 -17.24 -11.49 -26.44
C ASP A 9 -16.36 -11.42 -25.19
N ALA A 10 -15.32 -12.26 -25.16
CA ALA A 10 -14.24 -12.15 -24.20
C ALA A 10 -13.51 -10.81 -24.43
N PHE A 11 -13.55 -9.92 -23.43
CA PHE A 11 -12.66 -8.75 -23.41
C PHE A 11 -11.23 -9.22 -23.16
N ILE A 12 -10.54 -9.62 -24.23
CA ILE A 12 -9.09 -9.71 -24.25
C ILE A 12 -8.58 -8.27 -24.24
N ILE A 13 -8.17 -7.79 -23.05
CA ILE A 13 -7.41 -6.55 -22.96
C ILE A 13 -6.01 -6.86 -23.49
N HIS A 14 -5.79 -6.56 -24.77
CA HIS A 14 -4.45 -6.50 -25.34
C HIS A 14 -3.62 -5.51 -24.53
N ASN A 15 -2.59 -6.01 -23.86
CA ASN A 15 -1.57 -5.20 -23.20
C ASN A 15 -0.61 -4.66 -24.28
N PRO A 16 -0.65 -3.37 -24.67
CA PRO A 16 0.24 -2.85 -25.69
C PRO A 16 1.55 -2.48 -25.01
N CYS A 17 2.45 -3.45 -24.92
CA CYS A 17 3.87 -3.17 -24.79
C CYS A 17 4.43 -2.98 -26.20
N SER A 18 4.71 -1.74 -26.61
CA SER A 18 5.81 -1.36 -27.51
C SER A 18 5.79 0.14 -27.84
N SER A 19 6.94 0.78 -27.59
CA SER A 19 7.51 1.95 -28.28
C SER A 19 6.73 3.27 -28.32
N GLY A 20 7.24 4.26 -27.57
CA GLY A 20 6.95 5.68 -27.78
C GLY A 20 6.86 6.42 -26.45
N GLY A 21 7.85 7.26 -26.14
CA GLY A 21 7.85 8.10 -24.94
C GLY A 21 6.67 9.08 -24.96
N ALA A 22 5.51 8.64 -24.47
CA ALA A 22 4.38 9.53 -24.22
C ALA A 22 4.78 10.51 -23.11
N ARG A 23 4.77 11.81 -23.41
CA ARG A 23 4.95 12.85 -22.39
C ARG A 23 3.80 12.74 -21.38
N MET A 24 4.14 12.59 -20.10
CA MET A 24 3.18 12.57 -19.00
C MET A 24 2.40 13.88 -18.92
N PRO A 25 1.09 13.86 -18.59
CA PRO A 25 0.30 15.06 -18.37
C PRO A 25 0.86 15.92 -17.23
N PRO A 26 0.87 17.27 -17.33
CA PRO A 26 1.39 18.18 -16.29
C PRO A 26 0.81 17.95 -14.87
N GLU A 27 -0.45 17.52 -14.78
CA GLU A 27 -1.16 17.23 -13.52
C GLU A 27 -0.60 16.03 -12.74
N SER A 28 0.21 15.20 -13.40
CA SER A 28 0.86 14.04 -12.78
C SER A 28 2.21 14.39 -12.17
N TYR A 29 2.72 15.62 -12.33
CA TYR A 29 3.94 16.08 -11.69
C TYR A 29 3.63 16.55 -10.27
N PRO A 30 4.36 16.06 -9.25
CA PRO A 30 4.16 16.51 -7.88
C PRO A 30 4.50 18.00 -7.78
N SER A 31 3.74 18.72 -6.96
CA SER A 31 4.05 20.12 -6.62
C SER A 31 5.49 20.25 -6.12
N ASP A 32 6.24 21.23 -6.68
CA ASP A 32 7.60 21.60 -6.23
C ASP A 32 7.61 22.21 -4.81
N SER A 33 6.44 22.40 -4.20
CA SER A 33 6.35 22.85 -2.81
C SER A 33 7.03 21.84 -1.89
N PRO A 34 8.01 22.27 -1.07
CA PRO A 34 8.63 21.39 -0.08
C PRO A 34 7.63 21.13 1.03
N ILE A 35 6.74 20.16 0.83
CA ILE A 35 5.90 19.63 1.91
C ILE A 35 6.86 19.04 2.93
N LYS A 36 6.99 19.74 4.06
CA LYS A 36 7.89 19.37 5.13
C LYS A 36 7.37 18.08 5.74
N TYR A 37 8.09 17.00 5.50
CA TYR A 37 7.71 15.67 5.96
C TYR A 37 7.64 15.64 7.49
N ILE A 38 6.44 15.50 8.02
CA ILE A 38 6.26 15.25 9.45
C ILE A 38 6.37 13.73 9.63
N HIS A 39 7.56 13.23 10.00
CA HIS A 39 7.65 11.87 10.49
C HIS A 39 6.87 11.74 11.80
N ALA A 40 6.21 10.62 12.05
CA ALA A 40 5.47 10.41 13.29
C ALA A 40 6.09 9.28 14.11
N CYS A 41 6.06 9.45 15.43
CA CYS A 41 6.46 8.42 16.38
C CYS A 41 5.50 7.24 16.31
N GLN A 42 6.05 6.04 16.15
CA GLN A 42 5.28 4.80 16.01
C GLN A 42 4.72 4.28 17.34
N HIS A 43 5.01 4.97 18.45
CA HIS A 43 4.40 4.67 19.74
C HIS A 43 3.34 5.69 20.13
N CYS A 44 3.68 6.98 20.14
CA CYS A 44 2.80 8.03 20.67
C CYS A 44 2.15 8.90 19.59
N GLY A 45 2.39 8.62 18.30
CA GLY A 45 1.82 9.38 17.18
C GLY A 45 2.37 10.80 17.02
N ARG A 46 3.20 11.30 17.96
CA ARG A 46 3.75 12.66 17.91
C ARG A 46 4.51 12.87 16.62
N ALA A 47 4.18 13.97 15.94
CA ALA A 47 4.88 14.56 14.82
C ALA A 47 6.35 14.93 15.17
N GLU A 48 7.25 14.74 14.21
CA GLU A 48 8.61 15.26 14.21
C GLU A 48 8.53 16.76 13.96
N ARG A 49 9.14 17.53 14.85
CA ARG A 49 9.15 18.98 14.76
C ARG A 49 10.35 19.46 13.96
N ASP A 50 10.25 20.69 13.51
CA ASP A 50 11.33 21.38 12.80
C ASP A 50 12.64 21.34 13.60
N GLY A 51 13.69 20.79 12.98
CA GLY A 51 15.02 20.64 13.61
C GLY A 51 15.14 19.45 14.57
N GLU A 52 14.07 18.69 14.81
CA GLU A 52 14.12 17.45 15.58
C GLU A 52 14.39 16.26 14.65
N THR A 53 15.19 15.29 15.09
CA THR A 53 15.39 14.02 14.37
C THR A 53 14.95 12.85 15.24
N MET A 54 13.89 12.18 14.82
CA MET A 54 13.40 10.95 15.44
C MET A 54 14.38 9.80 15.23
N LYS A 55 14.52 8.98 16.26
CA LYS A 55 15.39 7.80 16.26
C LYS A 55 14.75 6.68 15.42
N LYS A 56 15.50 6.19 14.45
CA LYS A 56 15.14 4.97 13.71
C LYS A 56 15.44 3.74 14.56
N CYS A 57 14.61 2.71 14.45
CA CYS A 57 14.95 1.39 14.99
C CYS A 57 16.28 0.91 14.40
N GLY A 58 17.29 0.65 15.24
CA GLY A 58 18.63 0.24 14.77
C GLY A 58 18.64 -1.08 14.00
N ALA A 59 17.66 -1.96 14.25
CA ALA A 59 17.61 -3.29 13.66
C ALA A 59 16.96 -3.30 12.26
N CYS A 60 15.75 -2.76 12.12
CA CYS A 60 15.02 -2.76 10.84
C CYS A 60 15.15 -1.45 10.05
N LYS A 61 15.62 -0.37 10.69
CA LYS A 61 15.74 0.99 10.14
C LYS A 61 14.42 1.56 9.59
N ALA A 62 13.30 1.03 10.10
CA ALA A 62 11.95 1.24 9.59
C ALA A 62 11.18 2.32 10.32
N GLU A 63 10.90 2.00 11.58
CA GLU A 63 10.04 2.74 12.46
C GLU A 63 10.86 3.83 13.14
N ARG A 64 10.19 4.95 13.37
CA ARG A 64 10.76 6.13 14.01
C ARG A 64 10.09 6.34 15.36
N TYR A 65 10.90 6.74 16.33
CA TYR A 65 10.47 7.00 17.70
C TYR A 65 11.04 8.33 18.17
N CYS A 66 10.30 9.01 19.05
CA CYS A 66 10.81 10.20 19.74
C CYS A 66 12.15 9.91 20.43
N ASP A 67 12.20 8.78 21.15
CA ASP A 67 13.34 8.36 21.94
C ASP A 67 13.34 6.84 22.18
N ASN A 68 14.29 6.38 22.99
CA ASN A 68 14.40 4.97 23.36
C ASN A 68 13.24 4.50 24.25
N LYS A 69 12.54 5.40 24.96
CA LYS A 69 11.38 5.03 25.80
C LYS A 69 10.22 4.64 24.91
N CYS A 70 9.90 5.47 23.91
CA CYS A 70 8.89 5.17 22.90
C CYS A 70 9.21 3.88 22.13
N GLN A 71 10.47 3.66 21.77
CA GLN A 71 10.88 2.41 21.10
C GLN A 71 10.63 1.17 21.98
N LYS A 72 11.02 1.23 23.26
CA LYS A 72 10.79 0.11 24.21
C LYS A 72 9.32 -0.15 24.44
N ALA A 73 8.52 0.91 24.59
CA ALA A 73 7.09 0.79 24.82
C ALA A 73 6.36 0.19 23.59
N ALA A 74 6.80 0.51 22.38
CA ALA A 74 6.30 -0.14 21.16
C ALA A 74 6.91 -1.51 20.88
N TRP A 75 7.84 -2.03 21.69
CA TRP A 75 8.59 -3.25 21.34
C TRP A 75 7.71 -4.49 21.24
N SER A 76 6.72 -4.64 22.12
CA SER A 76 5.80 -5.79 22.12
C SER A 76 5.05 -5.92 20.79
N THR A 77 4.62 -4.80 20.20
CA THR A 77 3.94 -4.77 18.90
C THR A 77 4.92 -4.71 17.72
N HIS A 78 6.07 -4.06 17.89
CA HIS A 78 7.06 -3.89 16.83
C HIS A 78 7.92 -5.14 16.56
N LYS A 79 8.18 -5.99 17.56
CA LYS A 79 9.17 -7.09 17.47
C LYS A 79 8.94 -8.00 16.26
N ALA A 80 7.70 -8.42 16.02
CA ALA A 80 7.34 -9.29 14.90
C ALA A 80 7.60 -8.58 13.55
N ILE A 81 7.13 -7.33 13.43
CA ILE A 81 7.31 -6.48 12.24
C ILE A 81 8.80 -6.25 11.97
N CYS A 82 9.58 -6.00 13.02
CA CYS A 82 11.03 -5.80 12.97
C CYS A 82 11.75 -7.04 12.43
N LYS A 83 11.43 -8.21 12.97
CA LYS A 83 12.00 -9.50 12.53
C LYS A 83 11.68 -9.73 11.05
N LYS A 84 10.42 -9.61 10.67
CA LYS A 84 9.99 -9.85 9.28
C LYS A 84 10.68 -8.92 8.30
N ARG A 85 10.78 -7.63 8.64
CA ARG A 85 11.49 -6.68 7.79
C ARG A 85 12.97 -7.03 7.63
N ARG A 86 13.62 -7.54 8.67
CA ARG A 86 15.02 -7.99 8.57
C ARG A 86 15.16 -9.20 7.63
N GLU A 87 14.22 -10.13 7.66
CA GLU A 87 14.20 -11.28 6.75
C GLU A 87 14.04 -10.80 5.30
N VAL A 88 13.11 -9.88 5.04
CA VAL A 88 12.94 -9.27 3.71
C VAL A 88 14.22 -8.55 3.26
N LEU A 89 14.83 -7.74 4.13
CA LEU A 89 16.08 -7.04 3.81
C LEU A 89 17.25 -8.02 3.56
N ALA A 90 17.30 -9.17 4.22
CA ALA A 90 18.32 -10.19 3.99
C ALA A 90 18.16 -10.86 2.61
N VAL A 91 16.93 -11.01 2.12
CA VAL A 91 16.62 -11.57 0.80
C VAL A 91 16.86 -10.53 -0.29
N VAL A 92 16.27 -9.35 -0.15
CA VAL A 92 16.32 -8.25 -1.13
C VAL A 92 17.73 -7.65 -1.21
N GLY A 93 18.43 -7.53 -0.08
CA GLY A 93 19.77 -6.98 0.02
C GLY A 93 20.88 -7.82 -0.63
N ARG A 94 20.56 -9.02 -1.17
CA ARG A 94 21.51 -9.79 -1.98
C ARG A 94 21.88 -9.08 -3.28
N ARG A 95 21.07 -8.11 -3.71
CA ARG A 95 21.29 -7.32 -4.91
C ARG A 95 21.07 -5.83 -4.62
N PRO A 96 22.05 -4.96 -4.88
CA PRO A 96 21.94 -3.52 -4.60
C PRO A 96 20.74 -2.87 -5.27
N GLU A 97 20.46 -3.19 -6.54
CA GLU A 97 19.37 -2.61 -7.31
C GLU A 97 17.99 -2.96 -6.70
N SER A 98 17.83 -4.21 -6.22
CA SER A 98 16.61 -4.65 -5.54
C SER A 98 16.41 -3.93 -4.22
N LEU A 99 17.50 -3.69 -3.48
CA LEU A 99 17.45 -2.98 -2.21
C LEU A 99 17.11 -1.50 -2.41
N GLU A 100 17.67 -0.87 -3.43
CA GLU A 100 17.34 0.50 -3.82
C GLU A 100 15.87 0.62 -4.21
N LEU A 101 15.37 -0.27 -5.08
CA LEU A 101 13.96 -0.32 -5.46
C LEU A 101 13.04 -0.53 -4.25
N TYR A 102 13.35 -1.48 -3.37
CA TYR A 102 12.58 -1.73 -2.15
C TYR A 102 12.51 -0.49 -1.25
N ASN A 103 13.66 0.16 -1.03
CA ASN A 103 13.72 1.36 -0.19
C ASN A 103 12.92 2.51 -0.84
N ALA A 104 13.06 2.72 -2.15
CA ALA A 104 12.30 3.71 -2.89
C ALA A 104 10.78 3.46 -2.78
N MET A 105 10.31 2.24 -3.03
CA MET A 105 8.89 1.89 -2.92
C MET A 105 8.37 2.10 -1.50
N ARG A 106 9.18 1.80 -0.48
CA ARG A 106 8.83 2.06 0.92
C ARG A 106 8.78 3.53 1.27
N ASP A 107 9.64 4.34 0.67
CA ASP A 107 9.65 5.79 0.87
C ASP A 107 8.43 6.43 0.21
N PHE A 108 8.08 5.98 -1.01
CA PHE A 108 6.83 6.32 -1.67
C PHE A 108 5.62 5.93 -0.83
N LEU A 109 5.57 4.69 -0.32
CA LEU A 109 4.52 4.24 0.59
C LEU A 109 4.43 5.12 1.83
N ARG A 110 5.55 5.44 2.48
CA ARG A 110 5.56 6.26 3.69
C ARG A 110 4.97 7.64 3.44
N LYS A 111 5.31 8.25 2.30
CA LYS A 111 4.77 9.56 1.88
C LYS A 111 3.25 9.51 1.72
N HIS A 112 2.73 8.43 1.14
CA HIS A 112 1.30 8.31 0.85
C HIS A 112 0.49 7.57 1.92
N ARG A 113 1.12 7.13 3.02
CA ARG A 113 0.47 6.30 4.04
C ARG A 113 -0.80 6.93 4.59
N VAL A 114 -0.79 8.23 4.89
CA VAL A 114 -1.97 8.93 5.43
C VAL A 114 -3.10 8.95 4.41
N ALA A 115 -2.81 9.32 3.15
CA ALA A 115 -3.81 9.29 2.08
C ALA A 115 -4.39 7.88 1.88
N LEU A 116 -3.56 6.84 1.96
CA LEU A 116 -3.99 5.44 1.84
C LEU A 116 -4.85 4.98 3.03
N MET A 117 -4.52 5.40 4.25
CA MET A 117 -5.34 5.12 5.44
C MET A 117 -6.71 5.77 5.36
N ILE A 118 -6.79 7.00 4.84
CA ILE A 118 -8.04 7.77 4.77
C ILE A 118 -8.91 7.32 3.58
N LEU A 119 -8.30 7.10 2.42
CA LEU A 119 -9.03 6.93 1.15
C LEU A 119 -9.02 5.50 0.62
N GLY A 120 -8.04 4.68 1.02
CA GLY A 120 -8.04 3.26 0.72
C GLY A 120 -9.35 2.57 1.13
N PRO A 121 -9.87 2.80 2.36
CA PRO A 121 -11.13 2.20 2.80
C PRO A 121 -12.34 2.54 1.91
N CYS A 122 -12.37 3.70 1.25
CA CYS A 122 -13.45 4.05 0.34
C CYS A 122 -13.64 3.05 -0.83
N SER A 123 -12.62 2.25 -1.15
CA SER A 123 -12.72 1.16 -2.12
C SER A 123 -13.57 -0.02 -1.66
N VAL A 124 -13.76 -0.18 -0.34
CA VAL A 124 -14.38 -1.39 0.25
C VAL A 124 -15.51 -1.10 1.23
N LEU A 125 -15.60 0.10 1.82
CA LEU A 125 -16.56 0.43 2.88
C LEU A 125 -18.02 0.07 2.53
N HIS A 126 -18.41 0.21 1.27
CA HIS A 126 -19.77 -0.14 0.85
C HIS A 126 -20.09 -1.63 1.03
N PHE A 127 -19.11 -2.53 0.98
CA PHE A 127 -19.30 -3.96 1.25
C PHE A 127 -19.49 -4.30 2.73
N TYR A 128 -19.20 -3.37 3.64
CA TYR A 128 -19.36 -3.55 5.09
C TYR A 128 -20.71 -3.02 5.60
N ALA A 129 -21.52 -2.40 4.75
CA ALA A 129 -22.80 -1.81 5.12
C ALA A 129 -23.96 -2.23 4.18
N PRO A 130 -25.23 -2.10 4.63
CA PRO A 130 -26.39 -2.25 3.75
C PRO A 130 -26.37 -1.24 2.58
N PRO A 131 -26.88 -1.60 1.40
CA PRO A 131 -27.57 -2.86 1.07
C PRO A 131 -26.63 -3.99 0.62
N TYR A 132 -25.32 -3.76 0.53
CA TYR A 132 -24.39 -4.75 -0.05
C TYR A 132 -24.10 -5.92 0.88
N THR A 133 -24.26 -5.74 2.20
CA THR A 133 -24.28 -6.83 3.16
C THR A 133 -25.53 -6.73 4.04
N SER A 134 -26.18 -7.87 4.26
CA SER A 134 -27.24 -8.03 5.26
C SER A 134 -26.68 -8.32 6.66
N ASP A 135 -25.40 -8.65 6.75
CA ASP A 135 -24.70 -8.98 8.00
C ASP A 135 -23.33 -8.27 8.08
N PRO A 136 -23.31 -7.00 8.52
CA PRO A 136 -22.08 -6.25 8.74
C PRO A 136 -21.08 -6.93 9.68
N ALA A 137 -21.57 -7.66 10.70
CA ALA A 137 -20.70 -8.32 11.67
C ALA A 137 -19.90 -9.46 11.03
N THR A 138 -20.56 -10.28 10.19
CA THR A 138 -19.87 -11.31 9.41
C THR A 138 -18.92 -10.71 8.37
N ALA A 139 -19.30 -9.59 7.73
CA ALA A 139 -18.41 -8.90 6.78
C ALA A 139 -17.11 -8.42 7.45
N VAL A 140 -17.21 -7.84 8.65
CA VAL A 140 -16.04 -7.44 9.47
C VAL A 140 -15.12 -8.63 9.81
N GLN A 141 -15.69 -9.80 10.04
CA GLN A 141 -14.92 -10.99 10.42
C GLN A 141 -14.24 -11.65 9.21
N THR A 142 -14.95 -11.78 8.10
CA THR A 142 -14.60 -12.72 7.02
C THR A 142 -13.97 -12.09 5.79
N ARG A 143 -14.15 -10.78 5.56
CA ARG A 143 -13.59 -10.15 4.36
C ARG A 143 -12.07 -10.04 4.40
N GLU A 144 -11.46 -10.37 3.27
CA GLU A 144 -10.01 -10.30 3.03
C GLU A 144 -9.75 -9.44 1.79
N ASP A 145 -9.86 -8.14 1.95
CA ASP A 145 -9.73 -7.19 0.85
C ASP A 145 -8.26 -6.86 0.55
N VAL A 146 -7.90 -6.78 -0.74
CA VAL A 146 -6.55 -6.45 -1.19
C VAL A 146 -6.58 -5.34 -2.25
N LEU A 147 -5.99 -4.18 -1.96
CA LEU A 147 -5.89 -3.06 -2.90
C LEU A 147 -4.51 -3.03 -3.54
N TYR A 148 -4.43 -3.35 -4.83
CA TYR A 148 -3.23 -3.25 -5.63
C TYR A 148 -3.05 -1.83 -6.17
N ILE A 149 -1.84 -1.32 -6.02
CA ILE A 149 -1.39 -0.02 -6.53
C ILE A 149 -0.22 -0.31 -7.46
N TYR A 150 -0.46 -0.13 -8.76
CA TYR A 150 0.51 -0.47 -9.80
C TYR A 150 1.45 0.70 -10.06
N LEU A 151 2.72 0.52 -9.72
CA LEU A 151 3.78 1.50 -9.87
C LEU A 151 4.55 1.29 -11.17
N ARG A 152 4.98 2.38 -11.79
CA ARG A 152 6.05 2.41 -12.79
C ARG A 152 7.08 3.46 -12.44
N GLN A 153 8.31 3.28 -12.88
CA GLN A 153 9.35 4.30 -12.74
C GLN A 153 9.04 5.47 -13.66
N ARG A 154 9.25 6.70 -13.17
CA ARG A 154 9.07 7.90 -13.99
C ARG A 154 10.21 8.04 -15.01
N PRO A 155 9.94 8.57 -16.22
CA PRO A 155 10.98 8.78 -17.24
C PRO A 155 12.15 9.67 -16.79
N ASN A 156 11.92 10.63 -15.88
CA ASN A 156 12.95 11.55 -15.35
C ASN A 156 13.42 11.15 -13.93
N ALA A 157 13.36 9.86 -13.59
CA ALA A 157 13.68 9.35 -12.26
C ALA A 157 15.12 9.68 -11.80
N GLU A 158 16.08 9.81 -12.72
CA GLU A 158 17.50 10.03 -12.39
C GLU A 158 17.75 11.36 -11.65
N SER A 159 16.94 12.38 -11.89
CA SER A 159 17.01 13.69 -11.20
C SER A 159 15.94 13.86 -10.12
N ALA A 160 15.07 12.87 -9.93
CA ALA A 160 13.92 12.95 -9.04
C ALA A 160 14.28 12.53 -7.61
N ARG A 161 13.62 13.10 -6.60
CA ARG A 161 13.75 12.63 -5.21
C ARG A 161 13.22 11.19 -5.11
N PRO A 162 13.75 10.34 -4.20
CA PRO A 162 13.33 8.94 -4.06
C PRO A 162 11.80 8.75 -3.97
N GLU A 163 11.11 9.64 -3.26
CA GLU A 163 9.66 9.64 -3.07
C GLU A 163 8.84 10.08 -4.30
N THR A 164 9.51 10.54 -5.37
CA THR A 164 8.90 10.95 -6.65
C THR A 164 9.29 10.02 -7.79
N LEU A 165 10.03 8.94 -7.51
CA LEU A 165 10.51 8.00 -8.52
C LEU A 165 9.40 7.24 -9.24
N PHE A 166 8.21 7.14 -8.62
CA PHE A 166 7.11 6.34 -9.14
C PHE A 166 5.95 7.20 -9.65
N ILE A 167 5.27 6.67 -10.66
CA ILE A 167 3.91 7.03 -11.03
C ILE A 167 3.00 5.84 -10.76
N VAL A 168 1.83 6.09 -10.18
CA VAL A 168 0.75 5.11 -10.08
C VAL A 168 0.00 5.07 -11.40
N THR A 169 0.04 3.92 -12.05
CA THR A 169 -0.57 3.67 -13.36
C THR A 169 -1.98 3.11 -13.25
N ASP A 170 -2.24 2.32 -12.22
CA ASP A 170 -3.57 1.78 -11.94
C ASP A 170 -3.74 1.45 -10.45
N VAL A 171 -5.00 1.33 -10.04
CA VAL A 171 -5.40 0.80 -8.72
C VAL A 171 -6.54 -0.21 -8.90
N GLN A 172 -6.42 -1.38 -8.30
CA GLN A 172 -7.39 -2.48 -8.44
C GLN A 172 -7.70 -3.10 -7.08
N LEU A 173 -8.97 -3.48 -6.89
CA LEU A 173 -9.39 -4.29 -5.75
C LEU A 173 -9.33 -5.76 -6.19
N GLU A 174 -8.55 -6.55 -5.48
CA GLU A 174 -8.28 -7.95 -5.72
C GLU A 174 -8.58 -8.77 -4.46
N THR A 175 -8.55 -10.09 -4.59
CA THR A 175 -8.60 -11.02 -3.47
C THR A 175 -7.19 -11.45 -3.05
N MET A 176 -7.11 -12.19 -1.95
CA MET A 176 -5.88 -12.85 -1.52
C MET A 176 -5.28 -13.81 -2.56
N ASP A 177 -6.02 -14.18 -3.61
CA ASP A 177 -5.51 -15.04 -4.67
C ASP A 177 -4.44 -14.37 -5.54
N GLY A 178 -4.45 -13.03 -5.63
CA GLY A 178 -3.39 -12.26 -6.28
C GLY A 178 -2.04 -12.29 -5.52
N ILE A 179 -2.05 -12.68 -4.25
CA ILE A 179 -0.85 -12.76 -3.41
C ILE A 179 -0.14 -14.12 -3.65
N PRO A 180 1.20 -14.13 -3.80
CA PRO A 180 1.98 -15.36 -3.90
C PRO A 180 1.64 -16.35 -2.79
N ALA A 181 1.42 -17.62 -3.16
CA ALA A 181 0.95 -18.65 -2.24
C ALA A 181 1.85 -18.84 -1.01
N ASP A 182 3.16 -18.66 -1.19
CA ASP A 182 4.19 -18.73 -0.14
C ASP A 182 4.12 -17.56 0.86
N GLN A 183 3.47 -16.45 0.50
CA GLN A 183 3.32 -15.26 1.35
C GLN A 183 1.90 -15.08 1.89
N ARG A 184 0.91 -15.72 1.27
CA ARG A 184 -0.52 -15.48 1.50
C ARG A 184 -0.94 -15.67 2.95
N GLU A 185 -0.59 -16.80 3.55
CA GLU A 185 -1.01 -17.13 4.91
C GLU A 185 -0.37 -16.21 5.95
N GLU A 186 0.90 -15.89 5.76
CA GLU A 186 1.59 -14.97 6.66
C GLU A 186 0.99 -13.55 6.60
N LEU A 187 0.65 -13.07 5.39
CA LEU A 187 0.02 -11.77 5.22
C LEU A 187 -1.40 -11.74 5.79
N ARG A 188 -2.16 -12.84 5.68
CA ARG A 188 -3.48 -13.01 6.33
C ARG A 188 -3.37 -12.91 7.84
N ILE A 189 -2.45 -13.68 8.44
CA ILE A 189 -2.21 -13.65 9.90
C ILE A 189 -1.81 -12.23 10.33
N GLY A 190 -0.94 -11.56 9.57
CA GLY A 190 -0.53 -10.18 9.83
C GLY A 190 -1.71 -9.19 9.83
N MET A 191 -2.57 -9.27 8.81
CA MET A 191 -3.78 -8.44 8.72
C MET A 191 -4.74 -8.69 9.88
N ASN A 192 -4.99 -9.95 10.22
CA ASN A 192 -5.89 -10.32 11.33
C ASN A 192 -5.36 -9.85 12.68
N ASN A 193 -4.05 -9.97 12.93
CA ASN A 193 -3.44 -9.44 14.14
C ASN A 193 -3.58 -7.92 14.24
N CYS A 194 -3.41 -7.19 13.13
CA CYS A 194 -3.66 -5.74 13.09
C CYS A 194 -5.12 -5.40 13.38
N LYS A 195 -6.05 -6.15 12.76
CA LYS A 195 -7.50 -6.00 12.98
C LYS A 195 -7.87 -6.22 14.44
N GLU A 196 -7.47 -7.34 15.03
CA GLU A 196 -7.73 -7.65 16.44
C GLU A 196 -7.14 -6.60 17.40
N GLY A 197 -5.93 -6.12 17.10
CA GLY A 197 -5.29 -5.05 17.88
C GLY A 197 -6.11 -3.76 17.87
N ALA A 198 -6.57 -3.34 16.69
CA ALA A 198 -7.42 -2.17 16.53
C ALA A 198 -8.80 -2.37 17.17
N MET A 199 -9.42 -3.54 17.01
CA MET A 199 -10.72 -3.87 17.62
C MET A 199 -10.73 -3.68 19.13
N ARG A 200 -9.64 -4.08 19.81
CA ARG A 200 -9.50 -3.93 21.27
C ARG A 200 -9.38 -2.48 21.72
N GLN A 201 -8.95 -1.56 20.84
CA GLN A 201 -8.68 -0.15 21.17
C GLN A 201 -9.78 0.79 20.68
N GLU A 202 -10.34 0.53 19.49
CA GLU A 202 -11.16 1.47 18.74
C GLU A 202 -12.57 0.93 18.39
N GLY A 203 -12.85 -0.36 18.67
CA GLY A 203 -14.14 -0.99 18.38
C GLY A 203 -14.21 -1.67 17.00
N PRO A 204 -15.41 -2.00 16.49
CA PRO A 204 -15.57 -2.79 15.26
C PRO A 204 -14.90 -2.16 14.03
N CYS A 205 -13.87 -2.83 13.49
CA CYS A 205 -13.09 -2.33 12.37
C CYS A 205 -12.92 -3.38 11.26
N GLY A 206 -12.94 -2.91 10.01
CA GLY A 206 -12.48 -3.68 8.86
C GLY A 206 -10.96 -3.62 8.74
N ALA A 207 -10.41 -4.50 7.91
CA ALA A 207 -9.01 -4.48 7.55
C ALA A 207 -8.84 -4.86 6.08
N MET A 208 -7.83 -4.29 5.45
CA MET A 208 -7.44 -4.65 4.09
C MET A 208 -5.92 -4.59 3.94
N LEU A 209 -5.40 -5.39 3.00
CA LEU A 209 -4.02 -5.27 2.56
C LEU A 209 -3.94 -4.23 1.45
N VAL A 210 -2.88 -3.43 1.47
CA VAL A 210 -2.53 -2.58 0.34
C VAL A 210 -1.19 -3.06 -0.20
N VAL A 211 -1.15 -3.33 -1.51
CA VAL A 211 -0.01 -3.87 -2.22
C VAL A 211 0.52 -2.80 -3.18
N MET A 212 1.71 -2.28 -2.89
CA MET A 212 2.48 -1.52 -3.87
C MET A 212 3.17 -2.52 -4.79
N TYR A 213 2.76 -2.59 -6.05
CA TYR A 213 3.25 -3.58 -7.00
C TYR A 213 4.04 -2.90 -8.13
N TYR A 214 5.24 -3.42 -8.41
CA TYR A 214 6.13 -2.92 -9.46
C TYR A 214 6.46 -4.06 -10.44
N PRO A 215 5.87 -4.07 -11.65
CA PRO A 215 5.98 -5.21 -12.58
C PRO A 215 7.34 -5.30 -13.29
N ASP A 216 7.99 -4.17 -13.55
CA ASP A 216 9.11 -4.07 -14.52
C ASP A 216 10.48 -4.38 -13.91
N VAL A 217 10.66 -5.59 -13.37
CA VAL A 217 11.96 -6.05 -12.87
C VAL A 217 12.71 -6.77 -14.00
N ALA A 218 13.51 -6.04 -14.79
CA ALA A 218 14.37 -6.65 -15.80
C ALA A 218 15.54 -7.40 -15.11
N GLY A 219 15.52 -8.75 -15.13
CA GLY A 219 16.63 -9.59 -14.66
C GLY A 219 16.27 -10.53 -13.48
N PRO A 220 17.13 -11.53 -13.15
CA PRO A 220 16.74 -12.81 -12.54
C PRO A 220 16.49 -12.74 -11.01
N ILE A 221 15.85 -11.68 -10.52
CA ILE A 221 15.63 -11.39 -9.09
C ILE A 221 14.50 -12.25 -8.52
N THR A 222 13.70 -12.84 -9.38
CA THR A 222 12.85 -13.97 -9.04
C THR A 222 13.52 -15.24 -9.53
N CYS A 223 13.45 -16.31 -8.73
CA CYS A 223 13.56 -17.68 -9.24
C CYS A 223 12.36 -18.07 -10.13
N ASP A 224 11.58 -17.08 -10.58
CA ASP A 224 10.38 -17.18 -11.39
C ASP A 224 10.19 -15.85 -12.12
N SER A 225 10.78 -15.69 -13.30
CA SER A 225 10.76 -14.49 -14.16
C SER A 225 9.37 -13.96 -14.57
N SER A 226 8.31 -14.34 -13.84
CA SER A 226 6.91 -13.99 -14.03
C SER A 226 6.29 -13.08 -12.95
N ARG A 227 7.02 -12.68 -11.89
CA ARG A 227 6.41 -11.92 -10.76
C ARG A 227 7.16 -10.63 -10.41
N GLY A 228 6.48 -9.49 -10.52
CA GLY A 228 6.98 -8.17 -10.11
C GLY A 228 7.30 -8.05 -8.62
N PHE A 229 7.88 -6.91 -8.23
CA PHE A 229 8.28 -6.60 -6.87
C PHE A 229 7.11 -6.02 -6.06
N MET A 230 6.92 -6.44 -4.80
CA MET A 230 5.80 -6.00 -3.97
C MET A 230 6.22 -5.50 -2.59
N VAL A 231 5.56 -4.43 -2.14
CA VAL A 231 5.59 -3.97 -0.74
C VAL A 231 4.16 -3.97 -0.21
N VAL A 232 3.91 -4.79 0.81
CA VAL A 232 2.58 -4.95 1.40
C VAL A 232 2.50 -4.29 2.77
N PHE A 233 1.37 -3.68 3.08
CA PHE A 233 1.06 -3.23 4.42
C PHE A 233 -0.45 -3.35 4.70
N PRO A 234 -0.84 -3.73 5.92
CA PRO A 234 -2.24 -3.71 6.32
C PRO A 234 -2.67 -2.29 6.69
N ILE A 235 -3.93 -1.98 6.41
CA ILE A 235 -4.65 -0.84 6.99
C ILE A 235 -5.92 -1.35 7.69
N VAL A 236 -6.28 -0.67 8.77
CA VAL A 236 -7.51 -0.91 9.54
C VAL A 236 -8.36 0.34 9.47
N PHE A 237 -9.68 0.19 9.46
CA PHE A 237 -10.62 1.29 9.33
C PHE A 237 -11.91 1.00 10.11
N PRO A 238 -12.57 2.02 10.69
CA PRO A 238 -13.87 1.84 11.34
C PRO A 238 -14.89 1.27 10.35
N SER A 239 -15.60 0.22 10.75
CA SER A 239 -16.54 -0.49 9.86
C SER A 239 -17.82 0.31 9.58
N ASP A 240 -18.14 1.28 10.44
CA ASP A 240 -19.27 2.20 10.33
C ASP A 240 -18.92 3.50 9.61
N GLN A 241 -17.68 3.64 9.12
CA GLN A 241 -17.26 4.84 8.42
C GLN A 241 -18.07 5.05 7.14
N THR A 242 -18.65 6.25 7.00
CA THR A 242 -19.25 6.69 5.74
C THR A 242 -18.20 7.37 4.88
N CYS A 243 -18.15 7.02 3.60
CA CYS A 243 -17.29 7.70 2.64
C CYS A 243 -18.17 8.36 1.57
N HIS A 244 -18.02 9.67 1.36
CA HIS A 244 -18.83 10.38 0.36
C HIS A 244 -18.30 10.20 -1.08
N THR A 245 -17.12 9.58 -1.26
CA THR A 245 -16.44 9.43 -2.56
C THR A 245 -16.46 7.99 -3.10
N VAL A 246 -17.36 7.12 -2.63
CA VAL A 246 -17.42 5.68 -3.04
C VAL A 246 -17.53 5.48 -4.55
N THR A 247 -18.17 6.38 -5.30
CA THR A 247 -18.32 6.19 -6.75
C THR A 247 -17.10 6.65 -7.56
N GLN A 248 -16.17 7.40 -6.95
CA GLN A 248 -15.02 8.00 -7.63
C GLN A 248 -13.68 7.76 -6.92
N TRP A 249 -13.65 6.89 -5.90
CA TRP A 249 -12.48 6.62 -5.07
C TRP A 249 -11.23 6.33 -5.90
N LYS A 250 -11.37 5.55 -6.99
CA LYS A 250 -10.25 5.15 -7.84
C LYS A 250 -9.59 6.35 -8.51
N ARG A 251 -10.38 7.25 -9.10
CA ARG A 251 -9.88 8.47 -9.76
C ARG A 251 -9.24 9.41 -8.74
N TYR A 252 -9.87 9.59 -7.58
CA TYR A 252 -9.36 10.47 -6.53
C TYR A 252 -8.05 9.96 -5.93
N LEU A 253 -7.97 8.66 -5.67
CA LEU A 253 -6.76 8.01 -5.15
C LEU A 253 -5.62 8.10 -6.18
N LEU A 254 -5.87 7.82 -7.45
CA LEU A 254 -4.88 8.00 -8.53
C LEU A 254 -4.35 9.43 -8.60
N HIS A 255 -5.25 10.42 -8.53
CA HIS A 255 -4.88 11.83 -8.55
C HIS A 255 -3.96 12.19 -7.36
N LEU A 256 -4.32 11.78 -6.15
CA LEU A 256 -3.54 12.11 -4.95
C LEU A 256 -2.19 11.40 -4.89
N LEU A 257 -2.13 10.13 -5.29
CA LEU A 257 -0.86 9.38 -5.31
C LEU A 257 0.10 9.90 -6.37
N ASN A 258 -0.41 10.49 -7.47
CA ASN A 258 0.43 11.06 -8.53
C ASN A 258 0.76 12.54 -8.34
N GLY A 259 -0.14 13.33 -7.75
CA GLY A 259 0.02 14.76 -7.51
C GLY A 259 0.90 15.11 -6.31
N GLY A 260 1.30 14.12 -5.51
CA GLY A 260 2.19 14.32 -4.37
C GLY A 260 1.50 15.02 -3.20
N VAL A 261 0.66 14.29 -2.48
CA VAL A 261 0.09 14.58 -1.13
C VAL A 261 -0.22 16.07 -0.88
N LEU A 262 -1.43 16.50 -1.21
CA LEU A 262 -2.06 17.67 -0.59
C LEU A 262 -3.10 17.16 0.42
N LEU A 263 -2.70 16.98 1.68
CA LEU A 263 -3.59 16.78 2.83
C LEU A 263 -3.05 17.55 4.03
#